data_AF-A0A9J5XDM3-F1
#
_entry.id   AF-A0A9J5XDM3-F1
#
_cell.length_a   1.000
_cell.length_b   1.000
_cell.length_c   1.000
_cell.angle_alpha   90.00
_cell.angle_beta   90.00
_cell.angle_gamma   90.00
#
_symmetry.space_group_name_H-M   'P 1'
#
loop_
_entity.id
_entity.type
_entity.pdbx_description
1 polymer ?
#
loop_
_entity_poly.entity_id
_entity_poly.type
_entity_poly.pdbx_seq_one_letter_code
_entity_poly.pdbx_strand_id
1 'polypeptide(L)'
;MQQSKHHLGTMELKPKALCVLDLYSGILMRYVTPSNAYLCKQENNLDFDITYYRIKDPMSPRLFEDFLEVGKNRNVEFIGAINKYKNLDKFFKVNQSYDQLGLFSSEWKIIFYAKRWVDYSQEGCALEGLCICSEDIICAPKKGLFCRPEEFIKMSGCVLFYCHM
;
A
#
# COMPACT_ATOMS: atom_id res chain seq x y z
N MET A 1 -26.47 19.41 -25.92
CA MET A 1 -25.00 19.57 -25.91
C MET A 1 -24.60 20.19 -24.58
N GLN A 2 -24.21 19.36 -23.62
CA GLN A 2 -23.76 19.81 -22.31
C GLN A 2 -22.42 19.12 -22.08
N GLN A 3 -21.34 19.86 -22.30
CA GLN A 3 -19.98 19.37 -22.10
C GLN A 3 -19.76 19.21 -20.59
N SER A 4 -19.48 17.98 -20.16
CA SER A 4 -19.02 17.70 -18.81
C SER A 4 -17.64 18.33 -18.61
N LYS A 5 -17.58 19.39 -17.83
CA LYS A 5 -16.31 19.89 -17.29
C LYS A 5 -15.76 18.81 -16.36
N HIS A 6 -14.74 18.09 -16.82
CA HIS A 6 -13.85 17.35 -15.94
C HIS A 6 -13.18 18.39 -15.03
N HIS A 7 -13.67 18.54 -13.80
CA HIS A 7 -12.96 19.23 -12.75
C HIS A 7 -11.73 18.39 -12.42
N LEU A 8 -10.60 18.73 -13.04
CA LEU A 8 -9.29 18.30 -12.57
C LEU A 8 -9.08 19.01 -11.23
N GLY A 9 -9.55 18.40 -10.15
CA GLY A 9 -9.36 18.90 -8.79
C GLY A 9 -7.87 18.99 -8.52
N THR A 10 -7.36 20.22 -8.35
CA THR A 10 -6.03 20.44 -7.80
C THR A 10 -6.00 19.86 -6.39
N MET A 11 -5.19 18.82 -6.19
CA MET A 11 -4.93 18.24 -4.87
C MET A 11 -4.36 19.34 -3.96
N GLU A 12 -5.12 19.77 -2.96
CA GLU A 12 -4.61 20.72 -1.97
C GLU A 12 -3.51 20.03 -1.17
N LEU A 13 -2.27 20.50 -1.35
CA LEU A 13 -1.15 20.07 -0.52
C LEU A 13 -1.44 20.50 0.92
N LYS A 14 -1.58 19.53 1.82
CA LYS A 14 -1.69 19.76 3.27
C LYS A 14 -0.26 19.82 3.84
N PRO A 15 0.36 20.98 4.07
CA PRO A 15 1.78 21.06 4.40
C PRO A 15 2.11 20.40 5.75
N LYS A 16 1.14 20.40 6.67
CA LYS A 16 1.22 19.68 7.96
C LYS A 16 1.39 18.17 7.79
N ALA A 17 1.05 17.60 6.63
CA ALA A 17 1.26 16.18 6.34
C ALA A 17 2.73 15.78 6.27
N LEU A 18 3.61 16.74 6.00
CA LEU A 18 5.06 16.50 5.93
C LEU A 18 5.74 16.58 7.30
N CYS A 19 5.05 17.06 8.34
CA CYS A 19 5.64 17.22 9.68
C CYS A 19 5.93 15.89 10.39
N VAL A 20 5.42 14.76 9.90
CA VAL A 20 5.66 13.43 10.47
C VAL A 20 6.87 12.71 9.83
N LEU A 21 7.44 13.31 8.78
CA LEU A 21 8.63 12.77 8.13
C LEU A 21 9.83 12.81 9.08
N ASP A 22 10.68 11.79 8.97
CA ASP A 22 11.93 11.74 9.69
C ASP A 22 12.83 12.91 9.28
N LEU A 23 13.41 13.60 10.26
CA LEU A 23 14.22 14.80 9.99
C LEU A 23 15.54 14.48 9.25
N TYR A 24 16.06 13.26 9.40
CA TYR A 24 17.35 12.87 8.84
C TYR A 24 17.23 12.19 7.47
N SER A 25 16.20 11.37 7.29
CA SER A 25 16.01 10.54 6.10
C SER A 25 14.90 11.06 5.18
N GLY A 26 13.90 11.76 5.75
CA GLY A 26 12.84 12.46 5.02
C GLY A 26 12.26 11.71 3.82
N ILE A 27 12.34 12.36 2.66
CA ILE A 27 12.03 11.78 1.35
C ILE A 27 13.33 11.60 0.58
N LEU A 28 13.66 10.35 0.24
CA LEU A 28 14.78 10.01 -0.61
C LEU A 28 14.26 9.68 -2.01
N MET A 29 14.78 10.40 -3.01
CA MET A 29 14.46 10.16 -4.42
C MET A 29 15.65 9.51 -5.12
N ARG A 30 15.41 8.41 -5.84
CA ARG A 30 16.47 7.67 -6.53
C ARG A 30 16.07 7.30 -7.94
N TYR A 31 16.97 7.55 -8.89
CA TYR A 31 16.82 7.00 -10.22
C TYR A 31 17.27 5.55 -10.23
N VAL A 32 16.40 4.65 -10.69
CA VAL A 32 16.64 3.22 -10.73
C VAL A 32 16.60 2.76 -12.18
N THR A 33 17.72 2.20 -12.63
CA THR A 33 17.83 1.59 -13.95
C THR A 33 17.22 0.19 -13.95
N PRO A 34 16.76 -0.30 -15.12
CA PRO A 34 16.20 -1.64 -15.22
C PRO A 34 17.23 -2.71 -14.88
N SER A 35 16.74 -3.83 -14.34
CA SER A 35 17.55 -5.01 -14.02
C SER A 35 16.98 -6.27 -14.68
N ASN A 36 17.87 -7.22 -14.99
CA ASN A 36 17.51 -8.53 -15.53
C ASN A 36 16.89 -9.47 -14.49
N ALA A 37 16.82 -9.07 -13.22
CA ALA A 37 16.17 -9.84 -12.17
C ALA A 37 14.66 -9.97 -12.42
N TYR A 38 14.11 -11.18 -12.29
CA TYR A 38 12.73 -11.50 -12.68
C TYR A 38 11.64 -10.74 -11.91
N LEU A 39 11.91 -10.38 -10.64
CA LEU A 39 10.99 -9.62 -9.79
C LEU A 39 11.29 -8.12 -9.78
N CYS A 40 12.26 -7.64 -10.58
CA CYS A 40 12.65 -6.24 -10.58
C CYS A 40 11.92 -5.44 -11.67
N LYS A 41 11.96 -4.11 -11.53
CA LYS A 41 11.42 -3.17 -12.53
C LYS A 41 12.17 -3.34 -13.85
N GLN A 42 11.40 -3.38 -14.94
CA GLN A 42 11.93 -3.66 -16.29
C GLN A 42 12.20 -2.39 -17.10
N GLU A 43 11.92 -1.22 -16.54
CA GLU A 43 12.05 0.09 -17.17
C GLU A 43 12.78 1.04 -16.21
N ASN A 44 13.25 2.18 -16.71
CA ASN A 44 13.80 3.23 -15.84
C ASN A 44 12.68 3.78 -14.96
N ASN A 45 12.97 3.95 -13.67
CA ASN A 45 12.00 4.41 -12.69
C ASN A 45 12.60 5.44 -11.74
N LEU A 46 11.73 6.27 -11.18
CA LEU A 46 12.06 7.13 -10.04
C LEU A 46 11.43 6.50 -8.80
N ASP A 47 12.26 6.15 -7.84
CA ASP A 47 11.84 5.54 -6.59
C ASP A 47 11.85 6.61 -5.50
N PHE A 48 10.76 6.66 -4.75
CA PHE A 48 10.57 7.56 -3.61
C PHE A 48 10.52 6.71 -2.34
N ASP A 49 11.51 6.87 -1.47
CA ASP A 49 11.47 6.29 -0.14
C ASP A 49 11.07 7.38 0.85
N ILE A 50 9.98 7.14 1.59
CA ILE A 50 9.47 8.09 2.58
C ILE A 50 9.68 7.50 3.97
N THR A 51 10.55 8.11 4.75
CA THR A 51 10.80 7.72 6.14
C THR A 51 9.97 8.62 7.06
N TYR A 52 9.19 8.00 7.94
CA TYR A 52 8.35 8.72 8.90
C TYR A 52 8.18 7.90 10.18
N TYR A 53 7.86 8.58 11.27
CA TYR A 53 7.62 7.92 12.56
C TYR A 53 6.25 7.22 12.56
N ARG A 54 6.22 5.95 12.96
CA ARG A 54 4.99 5.16 13.11
C ARG A 54 4.86 4.64 14.53
N ILE A 55 3.70 4.91 15.15
CA ILE A 55 3.32 4.32 16.43
C ILE A 55 3.07 2.82 16.22
N LYS A 56 3.56 1.98 17.14
CA LYS A 56 3.47 0.51 17.04
C LYS A 56 2.06 -0.04 17.28
N ASP A 57 1.18 0.71 17.94
CA ASP A 57 -0.20 0.32 18.19
C ASP A 57 -0.97 0.20 16.86
N PRO A 58 -1.47 -0.99 16.48
CA PRO A 58 -2.21 -1.20 15.24
C PRO A 58 -3.56 -0.49 15.22
N MET A 59 -4.09 -0.12 16.39
CA MET A 59 -5.33 0.65 16.51
C MET A 59 -5.08 2.15 16.44
N SER A 60 -3.83 2.60 16.40
CA SER A 60 -3.47 4.02 16.31
C SER A 60 -3.48 4.49 14.86
N PRO A 61 -4.40 5.40 14.49
CA PRO A 61 -4.52 5.87 13.13
C PRO A 61 -3.26 6.61 12.71
N ARG A 62 -2.91 6.52 11.43
CA ARG A 62 -1.73 7.21 10.93
C ARG A 62 -2.13 8.64 10.57
N LEU A 63 -1.33 9.60 11.05
CA LEU A 63 -1.49 11.00 10.66
C LEU A 63 -1.22 11.11 9.16
N PHE A 64 -2.20 11.61 8.41
CA PHE A 64 -2.13 11.77 6.95
C PHE A 64 -1.87 10.46 6.20
N GLU A 65 -2.61 9.43 6.62
CA GLU A 65 -2.62 8.08 6.04
C GLU A 65 -2.66 8.13 4.49
N ASP A 66 -3.58 8.92 3.94
CA ASP A 66 -3.76 9.09 2.49
C ASP A 66 -2.49 9.55 1.74
N PHE A 67 -1.60 10.30 2.41
CA PHE A 67 -0.38 10.84 1.80
C PHE A 67 0.83 9.92 1.94
N LEU A 68 1.00 9.26 3.09
CA LEU A 68 2.21 8.47 3.39
C LEU A 68 2.10 7.01 2.96
N GLU A 69 0.90 6.56 2.62
CA GLU A 69 0.65 5.13 2.40
C GLU A 69 0.59 4.70 0.95
N VAL A 70 0.71 5.62 0.00
CA VAL A 70 0.73 5.39 -1.46
C VAL A 70 1.92 4.55 -1.97
N GLY A 71 2.63 3.81 -1.09
CA GLY A 71 3.83 3.06 -1.50
C GLY A 71 4.39 2.05 -0.50
N LYS A 72 3.64 1.58 0.50
CA LYS A 72 4.11 0.53 1.42
C LYS A 72 3.45 -0.80 1.10
N ASN A 73 4.23 -1.87 0.95
CA ASN A 73 3.74 -3.25 0.76
C ASN A 73 2.72 -3.68 1.83
N ARG A 74 1.45 -3.38 1.59
CA ARG A 74 0.32 -3.88 2.37
C ARG A 74 -0.06 -5.25 1.84
N ASN A 75 -0.58 -6.11 2.70
CA ASN A 75 -1.07 -7.42 2.25
C ASN A 75 -2.20 -7.26 1.21
N VAL A 76 -3.01 -6.21 1.32
CA VAL A 76 -4.04 -5.86 0.32
C VAL A 76 -3.43 -5.46 -1.04
N GLU A 77 -2.24 -4.86 -1.07
CA GLU A 77 -1.58 -4.48 -2.34
C GLU A 77 -1.01 -5.68 -3.11
N PHE A 78 -0.93 -6.84 -2.46
CA PHE A 78 -0.62 -8.11 -3.13
C PHE A 78 -1.77 -8.62 -4.00
N ILE A 79 -2.99 -8.09 -3.83
CA ILE A 79 -4.11 -8.39 -4.72
C ILE A 79 -3.73 -7.92 -6.14
N GLY A 80 -3.60 -8.89 -7.05
CA GLY A 80 -3.18 -8.62 -8.43
C GLY A 80 -1.69 -8.30 -8.59
N ALA A 81 -0.84 -8.43 -7.55
CA ALA A 81 0.61 -8.25 -7.68
C ALA A 81 1.23 -9.22 -8.70
N ILE A 82 0.63 -10.39 -8.89
CA ILE A 82 1.04 -11.35 -9.92
C ILE A 82 1.07 -10.72 -11.33
N ASN A 83 0.19 -9.75 -11.61
CA ASN A 83 0.10 -9.06 -12.89
C ASN A 83 1.13 -7.92 -13.03
N LYS A 84 1.78 -7.49 -11.93
CA LYS A 84 2.77 -6.41 -11.94
C LYS A 84 4.14 -6.88 -12.48
N TYR A 85 4.44 -8.18 -12.39
CA TYR A 85 5.76 -8.72 -12.73
C TYR A 85 5.76 -9.46 -14.07
N LYS A 86 6.36 -8.85 -15.11
CA LYS A 86 6.40 -9.41 -16.48
C LYS A 86 7.07 -10.80 -16.56
N ASN A 87 8.05 -11.09 -15.70
CA ASN A 87 8.86 -12.32 -15.76
C ASN A 87 8.54 -13.31 -14.64
N LEU A 88 7.35 -13.24 -14.05
CA LEU A 88 7.02 -14.03 -12.87
C LEU A 88 7.08 -15.54 -13.08
N ASP A 89 6.64 -16.03 -14.24
CA ASP A 89 6.69 -17.45 -14.56
C ASP A 89 8.11 -18.00 -14.59
N LYS A 90 9.08 -17.18 -15.04
CA LYS A 90 10.50 -17.55 -15.03
C LYS A 90 11.03 -17.62 -13.60
N PHE A 91 10.64 -16.66 -12.76
CA PHE A 91 10.97 -16.70 -11.33
C PHE A 91 10.46 -17.98 -10.69
N PHE A 92 9.20 -18.37 -10.93
CA PHE A 92 8.64 -19.58 -10.35
C PHE A 92 9.34 -20.85 -10.82
N LYS A 93 9.68 -20.97 -12.11
CA LYS A 93 10.45 -22.10 -12.63
C LYS A 93 11.80 -22.25 -11.92
N VAL A 94 12.53 -21.14 -11.76
CA VAL A 94 13.82 -21.13 -11.07
C VAL A 94 13.64 -21.41 -9.57
N ASN A 95 12.69 -20.74 -8.90
CA ASN A 95 12.43 -20.98 -7.48
C ASN A 95 12.08 -22.46 -7.22
N GLN A 96 11.26 -23.09 -8.06
CA GLN A 96 10.89 -24.50 -7.92
C GLN A 96 12.07 -25.45 -8.13
N SER A 97 13.02 -25.13 -9.01
CA SER A 97 14.21 -25.97 -9.19
C SER A 97 15.14 -25.95 -7.97
N TYR A 98 15.22 -24.82 -7.28
CA TYR A 98 16.08 -24.64 -6.10
C TYR A 98 15.41 -25.00 -4.77
N ASP A 99 14.09 -24.90 -4.67
CA ASP A 99 13.30 -25.11 -3.45
C ASP A 99 12.24 -26.21 -3.64
N GLN A 100 12.67 -27.38 -4.12
CA GLN A 100 11.76 -28.50 -4.45
C GLN A 100 10.98 -29.02 -3.24
N LEU A 101 11.60 -28.98 -2.07
CA LEU A 101 10.99 -29.41 -0.80
C LEU A 101 10.21 -28.29 -0.11
N GLY A 102 10.19 -27.07 -0.68
CA GLY A 102 9.52 -25.92 -0.09
C GLY A 102 10.11 -25.49 1.25
N LEU A 103 11.40 -25.74 1.50
CA LEU A 103 12.10 -25.35 2.73
C LEU A 103 12.12 -23.83 2.92
N PHE A 104 12.11 -23.08 1.81
CA PHE A 104 12.02 -21.62 1.83
C PHE A 104 10.60 -21.14 1.51
N SER A 105 9.60 -22.01 1.55
CA SER A 105 8.21 -21.61 1.38
C SER A 105 7.63 -21.09 2.70
N SER A 106 6.96 -19.96 2.61
CA SER A 106 6.29 -19.30 3.73
C SER A 106 4.85 -18.98 3.35
N GLU A 107 4.03 -18.58 4.33
CA GLU A 107 2.67 -18.08 4.07
C GLU A 107 2.64 -16.97 3.01
N TRP A 108 3.72 -16.18 2.92
CA TRP A 108 3.89 -15.14 1.92
C TRP A 108 4.03 -15.67 0.49
N LYS A 109 4.73 -16.80 0.27
CA LYS A 109 4.69 -17.50 -1.02
C LYS A 109 3.25 -17.93 -1.32
N ILE A 110 2.51 -18.46 -0.34
CA ILE A 110 1.11 -18.89 -0.55
C ILE A 110 0.25 -17.71 -1.01
N ILE A 111 0.33 -16.54 -0.38
CA ILE A 111 -0.43 -15.34 -0.80
C ILE A 111 -0.10 -14.97 -2.25
N PHE A 112 1.17 -15.09 -2.64
CA PHE A 112 1.65 -14.77 -3.98
C PHE A 112 1.26 -15.82 -5.04
N TYR A 113 1.26 -17.11 -4.69
CA TYR A 113 0.92 -18.24 -5.58
C TYR A 113 -0.59 -18.53 -5.64
N ALA A 114 -1.31 -18.43 -4.52
CA ALA A 114 -2.70 -18.86 -4.40
C ALA A 114 -3.68 -17.92 -5.09
N LYS A 115 -3.23 -16.75 -5.57
CA LYS A 115 -4.08 -15.69 -6.15
C LYS A 115 -5.27 -15.32 -5.24
N ARG A 116 -5.20 -15.65 -3.95
CA ARG A 116 -6.32 -15.59 -3.03
C ARG A 116 -5.86 -14.93 -1.74
N TRP A 117 -6.42 -13.76 -1.51
CA TRP A 117 -6.25 -12.99 -0.29
C TRP A 117 -6.94 -13.73 0.85
N VAL A 118 -6.26 -13.85 1.99
CA VAL A 118 -6.85 -14.36 3.23
C VAL A 118 -7.36 -13.14 4.00
N ASP A 119 -8.67 -13.07 4.14
CA ASP A 119 -9.34 -12.01 4.88
C ASP A 119 -9.13 -12.18 6.37
N TYR A 120 -8.22 -11.39 6.95
CA TYR A 120 -8.09 -11.25 8.40
C TYR A 120 -8.93 -10.06 8.87
N SER A 121 -10.26 -10.22 8.82
CA SER A 121 -11.23 -9.23 9.28
C SER A 121 -11.25 -9.16 10.82
N GLN A 122 -10.42 -8.27 11.38
CA GLN A 122 -10.36 -7.94 12.81
C GLN A 122 -10.44 -6.43 12.99
N GLU A 123 -10.82 -5.96 14.18
CA GLU A 123 -10.85 -4.52 14.50
C GLU A 123 -9.47 -3.90 14.17
N GLY A 124 -9.45 -2.82 13.38
CA GLY A 124 -8.22 -2.16 12.93
C GLY A 124 -7.46 -2.81 11.76
N CYS A 125 -7.94 -3.91 11.17
CA CYS A 125 -7.20 -4.57 10.08
C CYS A 125 -6.95 -3.68 8.84
N ALA A 126 -7.82 -2.70 8.59
CA ALA A 126 -7.68 -1.80 7.45
C ALA A 126 -6.57 -0.76 7.68
N LEU A 127 -6.41 -0.29 8.91
CA LEU A 127 -5.30 0.61 9.33
C LEU A 127 -3.93 -0.05 9.17
N GLU A 128 -3.89 -1.38 9.26
CA GLU A 128 -2.70 -2.19 9.05
C GLU A 128 -2.51 -2.63 7.59
N GLY A 129 -3.46 -2.33 6.70
CA GLY A 129 -3.43 -2.80 5.32
C GLY A 129 -3.52 -4.32 5.19
N LEU A 130 -4.11 -4.98 6.20
CA LEU A 130 -4.37 -6.42 6.21
C LEU A 130 -5.69 -6.76 5.51
N CYS A 131 -6.64 -5.82 5.53
CA CYS A 131 -7.95 -5.99 4.92
C CYS A 131 -8.44 -4.77 4.14
N ILE A 132 -9.36 -5.03 3.21
CA ILE A 132 -10.07 -4.01 2.45
C ILE A 132 -11.09 -3.36 3.38
N CYS A 133 -11.11 -2.03 3.38
CA CYS A 133 -12.16 -1.25 4.01
C CYS A 133 -13.54 -1.65 3.46
N SER A 134 -14.42 -2.14 4.34
CA SER A 134 -15.77 -2.63 4.06
C SER A 134 -16.78 -2.16 5.12
N GLU A 135 -16.36 -2.12 6.39
CA GLU A 135 -17.16 -1.69 7.53
C GLU A 135 -16.38 -0.69 8.40
N ASP A 136 -17.08 0.15 9.16
CA ASP A 136 -16.42 1.15 9.99
C ASP A 136 -15.59 0.53 11.13
N ILE A 137 -16.01 -0.63 11.65
CA ILE A 137 -15.37 -1.29 12.79
C ILE A 137 -13.90 -1.64 12.51
N ILE A 138 -13.54 -1.93 11.27
CA ILE A 138 -12.17 -2.26 10.87
C ILE A 138 -11.26 -1.03 10.66
N CYS A 139 -11.82 0.19 10.78
CA CYS A 139 -11.12 1.48 10.65
C CYS A 139 -10.90 2.22 11.98
N ALA A 140 -11.24 1.65 13.13
CA ALA A 140 -11.20 2.31 14.45
C ALA A 140 -12.18 3.51 14.60
N PRO A 141 -13.51 3.26 14.58
CA PRO A 141 -14.53 4.32 14.60
C PRO A 141 -14.56 5.08 15.92
N LYS A 142 -14.12 4.47 17.02
CA LYS A 142 -13.93 5.12 18.33
C LYS A 142 -12.91 6.27 18.28
N LYS A 143 -12.04 6.30 17.27
CA LYS A 143 -11.05 7.37 17.03
C LYS A 143 -11.47 8.31 15.89
N GLY A 144 -12.72 8.21 15.41
CA GLY A 144 -13.28 9.09 14.38
C GLY A 144 -12.95 8.70 12.94
N LEU A 145 -12.44 7.49 12.70
CA LEU A 145 -12.17 6.97 11.36
C LEU A 145 -13.25 6.00 10.91
N PHE A 146 -13.68 6.20 9.68
CA PHE A 146 -14.79 5.47 9.09
C PHE A 146 -14.40 4.98 7.72
N CYS A 147 -15.04 3.90 7.30
CA CYS A 147 -14.84 3.39 5.97
C CYS A 147 -15.55 4.30 4.97
N ARG A 148 -14.80 4.85 4.01
CA ARG A 148 -15.36 5.70 2.95
C ARG A 148 -14.90 5.22 1.58
N PRO A 149 -15.81 5.14 0.60
CA PRO A 149 -15.42 5.00 -0.79
C PRO A 149 -15.02 6.38 -1.32
N GLU A 150 -13.72 6.69 -1.42
CA GLU A 150 -13.25 7.89 -2.14
C GLU A 150 -12.54 7.54 -3.47
N GLU A 151 -12.72 8.42 -4.46
CA GLU A 151 -12.49 8.21 -5.90
C GLU A 151 -11.03 8.34 -6.40
N PHE A 152 -10.03 8.48 -5.54
CA PHE A 152 -8.65 8.66 -6.01
C PHE A 152 -7.89 7.33 -6.08
N ILE A 153 -7.83 6.80 -7.31
CA ILE A 153 -6.95 5.71 -7.77
C ILE A 153 -6.98 4.49 -6.82
N LYS A 154 -8.15 3.85 -6.73
CA LYS A 154 -8.31 2.43 -6.38
C LYS A 154 -7.41 1.96 -5.21
N MET A 155 -7.48 2.65 -4.06
CA MET A 155 -6.92 2.16 -2.80
C MET A 155 -8.00 2.23 -1.73
N SER A 156 -8.40 1.06 -1.24
CA SER A 156 -9.40 0.86 -0.20
C SER A 156 -8.86 1.28 1.17
N GLY A 157 -8.87 2.58 1.49
CA GLY A 157 -8.31 3.15 2.74
C GLY A 157 -9.36 3.69 3.70
N CYS A 158 -9.01 3.80 4.99
CA CYS A 158 -9.80 4.49 6.01
C CYS A 158 -9.44 5.98 5.99
N VAL A 159 -10.42 6.87 5.78
CA VAL A 159 -10.16 8.32 5.72
C VAL A 159 -10.34 8.94 7.11
N LEU A 160 -9.34 9.71 7.53
CA LEU A 160 -9.36 10.43 8.81
C LEU A 160 -10.10 11.78 8.62
N PHE A 161 -11.35 11.86 9.08
CA PHE A 161 -12.05 13.15 9.13
C PHE A 161 -11.43 14.03 10.23
N TYR A 162 -10.62 14.99 9.79
CA TYR A 162 -10.18 16.21 10.50
C TYR A 162 -9.83 16.07 11.99
N CYS A 163 -8.53 16.06 12.29
CA CYS A 163 -8.03 16.63 13.53
C CYS A 163 -8.06 18.17 13.38
N HIS A 164 -9.17 18.80 13.77
CA HIS A 164 -9.19 20.25 14.00
C HIS A 164 -8.91 20.50 15.48
N MET A 165 -7.88 21.31 15.79
CA MET A 165 -7.92 22.16 16.98
C MET A 165 -8.88 23.32 16.71
#